data_AF-A0A7C9RYF6-F1
#
_entry.id   AF-A0A7C9RYF6-F1
#
_cell.length_a   1.000
_cell.length_b   1.000
_cell.length_c   1.000
_cell.angle_alpha   90.00
_cell.angle_beta   90.00
_cell.angle_gamma   90.00
#
_symmetry.space_group_name_H-M   'P 1'
#
loop_
_entity.id
_entity.type
_entity.pdbx_description
1 polymer ?
#
loop_
_entity_poly.entity_id
_entity_poly.type
_entity_poly.pdbx_seq_one_letter_code
_entity_poly.pdbx_strand_id
1 'polypeptide(L)'
;MSNTLPGGWINAVVRIGDTVRRSQHPRSPYVHRLLAHLGARQWPGAPRFLGVDEDEREILSFLDGRAAWRQEDQVHVRAEASLTKVAALARQLHDLTEGTELAEGGTVVCHNDLSPKNTVYRRGEPVAFVDWDLAGPGDRVHDVAHICWQYLDLGHATVDVTEAARLVGVICDGYGLVDRGEVVGTVLWWQDRCRSGIEAGAAAGDPAMIRLRDHGALAAVGTAHDWVREHQLELEQRIRQR
;
A
#
# COMPACT_ATOMS: atom_id res chain seq x y z
N MET A 1 23.07 15.54 -12.70
CA MET A 1 21.97 16.52 -12.53
C MET A 1 21.00 15.94 -11.50
N SER A 2 20.58 16.75 -10.54
CA SER A 2 19.66 16.38 -9.45
C SER A 2 18.26 16.84 -9.85
N ASN A 3 17.26 15.95 -9.82
CA ASN A 3 15.87 16.29 -10.10
C ASN A 3 15.00 15.94 -8.88
N THR A 4 14.21 16.91 -8.42
CA THR A 4 13.18 16.67 -7.40
C THR A 4 12.06 15.83 -7.99
N LEU A 5 11.65 14.76 -7.30
CA LEU A 5 10.52 13.94 -7.73
C LEU A 5 9.20 14.53 -7.17
N PRO A 6 8.17 14.74 -8.01
CA PRO A 6 6.85 15.14 -7.52
C PRO A 6 6.21 13.99 -6.71
N GLY A 7 5.48 14.34 -5.64
CA GLY A 7 4.67 13.40 -4.85
C GLY A 7 5.14 13.10 -3.42
N GLY A 8 6.36 13.49 -3.04
CA GLY A 8 6.83 13.38 -1.64
C GLY A 8 6.26 14.50 -0.78
N TRP A 9 5.18 14.25 -0.04
CA TRP A 9 4.47 15.29 0.73
C TRP A 9 5.13 15.68 2.07
N ILE A 10 6.26 15.06 2.44
CA ILE A 10 6.86 15.25 3.77
C ILE A 10 8.40 15.42 3.78
N ASN A 11 9.16 14.92 2.79
CA ASN A 11 10.63 15.10 2.74
C ASN A 11 11.15 15.23 1.30
N ALA A 12 12.23 15.98 1.09
CA ALA A 12 12.83 16.19 -0.22
C ALA A 12 13.38 14.87 -0.80
N VAL A 13 12.59 14.23 -1.65
CA VAL A 13 13.01 13.05 -2.40
C VAL A 13 13.77 13.52 -3.64
N VAL A 14 15.07 13.23 -3.66
CA VAL A 14 15.97 13.70 -4.72
C VAL A 14 16.46 12.52 -5.54
N ARG A 15 16.28 12.58 -6.86
CA ARG A 15 16.89 11.61 -7.78
C ARG A 15 18.29 12.07 -8.19
N ILE A 16 19.27 11.20 -8.01
CA ILE A 16 20.67 11.36 -8.45
C ILE A 16 21.05 10.14 -9.30
N GLY A 17 21.12 10.33 -10.62
CA GLY A 17 21.35 9.24 -11.57
C GLY A 17 20.28 8.15 -11.43
N ASP A 18 20.71 6.93 -11.14
CA ASP A 18 19.84 5.75 -10.95
C ASP A 18 19.52 5.48 -9.49
N THR A 19 19.64 6.50 -8.63
CA THR A 19 19.36 6.38 -7.20
C THR A 19 18.47 7.50 -6.69
N VAL A 20 17.81 7.23 -5.58
CA VAL A 20 16.95 8.16 -4.83
C VAL A 20 17.58 8.41 -3.47
N ARG A 21 17.52 9.66 -3.00
CA ARG A 21 17.86 10.07 -1.64
C ARG A 21 16.59 10.55 -0.94
N ARG A 22 16.35 10.08 0.27
CA ARG A 22 15.30 10.60 1.15
C ARG A 22 15.75 10.59 2.61
N SER A 23 15.16 11.45 3.43
CA SER A 23 15.43 11.49 4.86
C SER A 23 15.05 10.17 5.53
N GLN A 24 15.82 9.77 6.54
CA GLN A 24 15.46 8.63 7.38
C GLN A 24 14.29 8.97 8.33
N HIS A 25 13.63 7.93 8.82
CA HIS A 25 12.56 7.98 9.82
C HIS A 25 12.86 6.98 10.95
N PRO A 26 12.16 7.04 12.11
CA PRO A 26 12.47 6.16 13.25
C PRO A 26 12.43 4.65 12.95
N ARG A 27 11.69 4.21 11.92
CA ARG A 27 11.62 2.81 11.50
C ARG A 27 12.60 2.46 10.36
N SER A 28 13.42 3.40 9.88
CA SER A 28 14.40 3.15 8.81
C SER A 28 15.29 1.93 9.07
N PRO A 29 15.81 1.68 10.30
CA PRO A 29 16.60 0.46 10.54
C PRO A 29 15.86 -0.84 10.22
N TYR A 30 14.56 -0.92 10.51
CA TYR A 30 13.75 -2.09 10.16
C TYR A 30 13.56 -2.19 8.64
N VAL A 31 13.21 -1.07 7.99
CA VAL A 31 13.01 -1.00 6.53
C VAL A 31 14.29 -1.35 5.77
N HIS A 32 15.46 -0.93 6.25
CA HIS A 32 16.75 -1.26 5.65
C HIS A 32 17.02 -2.76 5.69
N ARG A 33 16.78 -3.42 6.83
CA ARG A 33 16.89 -4.88 6.94
C ARG A 33 15.93 -5.60 5.99
N LEU A 34 14.69 -5.13 5.89
CA LEU A 34 13.70 -5.67 4.97
C LEU A 34 14.13 -5.53 3.50
N LEU A 35 14.52 -4.33 3.06
CA LEU A 35 14.94 -4.09 1.69
C LEU A 35 16.25 -4.83 1.34
N ALA A 36 17.17 -4.98 2.30
CA ALA A 36 18.36 -5.80 2.13
C ALA A 36 18.00 -7.28 1.95
N HIS A 37 17.06 -7.80 2.74
CA HIS A 37 16.56 -9.17 2.65
C HIS A 37 15.88 -9.47 1.31
N LEU A 38 15.04 -8.55 0.83
CA LEU A 38 14.40 -8.64 -0.50
C LEU A 38 15.44 -8.48 -1.62
N GLY A 39 16.44 -7.63 -1.40
CA GLY A 39 17.65 -7.45 -2.20
C GLY A 39 18.40 -8.75 -2.45
N ALA A 40 18.73 -9.47 -1.38
CA ALA A 40 19.43 -10.74 -1.43
C ALA A 40 18.67 -11.83 -2.20
N ARG A 41 17.33 -11.75 -2.21
CA ARG A 41 16.44 -12.63 -3.00
C ARG A 41 16.29 -12.22 -4.45
N GLN A 42 16.92 -11.11 -4.85
CA GLN A 42 16.84 -10.54 -6.19
C GLN A 42 15.39 -10.24 -6.65
N TRP A 43 14.45 -10.08 -5.71
CA TRP A 43 13.06 -9.82 -6.03
C TRP A 43 12.91 -8.40 -6.61
N PRO A 44 12.33 -8.20 -7.81
CA PRO A 44 12.29 -6.89 -8.47
C PRO A 44 11.18 -5.97 -7.93
N GLY A 45 10.31 -6.47 -7.04
CA GLY A 45 9.13 -5.76 -6.55
C GLY A 45 9.38 -4.64 -5.53
N ALA A 46 10.64 -4.29 -5.26
CA ALA A 46 11.04 -3.26 -4.31
C ALA A 46 12.32 -2.55 -4.78
N PRO A 47 12.56 -1.29 -4.35
CA PRO A 47 13.86 -0.67 -4.53
C PRO A 47 14.94 -1.41 -3.74
N ARG A 48 16.19 -1.36 -4.20
CA ARG A 48 17.36 -1.85 -3.46
C ARG A 48 17.81 -0.78 -2.46
N PHE A 49 18.04 -1.18 -1.22
CA PHE A 49 18.79 -0.36 -0.28
C PHE A 49 20.28 -0.41 -0.62
N LEU A 50 20.89 0.77 -0.75
CA LEU A 50 22.26 0.95 -1.22
C LEU A 50 23.15 1.65 -0.16
N GLY A 51 22.62 1.87 1.05
CA GLY A 51 23.33 2.50 2.16
C GLY A 51 22.75 3.83 2.59
N VAL A 52 23.52 4.57 3.38
CA VAL A 52 23.20 5.91 3.87
C VAL A 52 24.34 6.84 3.43
N ASP A 53 24.02 8.05 2.98
CA ASP A 53 25.03 9.04 2.58
C ASP A 53 25.55 9.88 3.76
N GLU A 54 26.49 10.79 3.48
CA GLU A 54 27.12 11.66 4.48
C GLU A 54 26.15 12.65 5.15
N ASP A 55 24.98 12.91 4.52
CA ASP A 55 23.92 13.78 5.04
C ASP A 55 22.86 12.98 5.83
N GLU A 56 23.16 11.73 6.21
CA GLU A 56 22.25 10.80 6.88
C GLU A 56 20.97 10.48 6.09
N ARG A 57 21.01 10.56 4.74
CA ARG A 57 19.89 10.17 3.89
C ARG A 57 20.05 8.75 3.41
N GLU A 58 18.95 8.00 3.35
CA GLU A 58 18.98 6.68 2.77
C GLU A 58 19.10 6.73 1.24
N ILE A 59 19.87 5.79 0.70
CA ILE A 59 20.17 5.63 -0.71
C ILE A 59 19.38 4.42 -1.21
N LEU A 60 18.43 4.66 -2.12
CA LEU A 60 17.62 3.61 -2.74
C LEU A 60 17.88 3.56 -4.24
N SER A 61 17.78 2.38 -4.87
CA SER A 61 17.77 2.31 -6.33
C SER A 61 16.52 2.96 -6.90
N PHE A 62 16.67 3.72 -7.98
CA PHE A 62 15.54 4.25 -8.73
C PHE A 62 14.81 3.12 -9.48
N LEU A 63 13.49 3.11 -9.42
CA LEU A 63 12.65 2.18 -10.17
C LEU A 63 12.10 2.88 -11.41
N ASP A 64 12.49 2.40 -12.60
CA ASP A 64 11.98 2.95 -13.85
C ASP A 64 10.49 2.62 -14.05
N GLY A 65 9.68 3.66 -14.16
CA GLY A 65 8.23 3.59 -14.23
C GLY A 65 7.57 4.86 -13.71
N ARG A 66 6.25 4.82 -13.54
CA ARG A 66 5.46 5.93 -13.00
C ARG A 66 4.57 5.44 -11.87
N ALA A 67 4.56 6.16 -10.76
CA ALA A 67 3.56 5.94 -9.72
C ALA A 67 2.21 6.50 -10.16
N ALA A 68 1.11 5.79 -9.88
CA ALA A 68 -0.24 6.24 -10.26
C ALA A 68 -0.83 7.22 -9.22
N TRP A 69 -0.10 8.29 -8.93
CA TRP A 69 -0.47 9.27 -7.89
C TRP A 69 -1.46 10.33 -8.39
N ARG A 70 -1.68 10.46 -9.71
CA ARG A 70 -2.69 11.36 -10.30
C ARG A 70 -3.88 10.55 -10.80
N GLN A 71 -5.07 11.15 -10.77
CA GLN A 71 -6.31 10.50 -11.19
C GLN A 71 -6.27 10.04 -12.67
N GLU A 72 -5.63 10.82 -13.54
CA GLU A 72 -5.42 10.45 -14.96
C GLU A 72 -4.58 9.17 -15.14
N ASP A 73 -3.67 8.91 -14.21
CA ASP A 73 -2.80 7.71 -14.23
C ASP A 73 -3.55 6.48 -13.68
N GLN A 74 -4.76 6.64 -13.11
CA GLN A 74 -5.50 5.57 -12.43
C GLN A 74 -6.46 4.77 -13.32
N VAL A 75 -6.64 5.14 -14.59
CA VAL A 75 -7.55 4.43 -15.51
C VAL A 75 -7.16 2.94 -15.66
N HIS A 76 -5.86 2.64 -15.71
CA HIS A 76 -5.36 1.26 -15.83
C HIS A 76 -5.24 0.53 -14.49
N VAL A 77 -5.22 1.27 -13.37
CA VAL A 77 -5.03 0.71 -12.02
C VAL A 77 -6.16 -0.24 -11.66
N ARG A 78 -7.40 0.10 -12.02
CA ARG A 78 -8.62 -0.68 -11.71
C ARG A 78 -8.95 -1.77 -12.72
N ALA A 79 -8.18 -1.89 -13.81
CA ALA A 79 -8.37 -3.00 -14.72
C ALA A 79 -8.09 -4.33 -14.00
N GLU A 80 -8.91 -5.35 -14.23
CA GLU A 80 -8.79 -6.64 -13.53
C GLU A 80 -7.39 -7.25 -13.65
N ALA A 81 -6.80 -7.19 -14.85
CA ALA A 81 -5.43 -7.66 -15.06
C ALA A 81 -4.40 -6.92 -14.19
N SER A 82 -4.61 -5.62 -13.93
CA SER A 82 -3.77 -4.85 -13.01
C SER A 82 -4.00 -5.28 -11.56
N LEU A 83 -5.26 -5.39 -11.12
CA LEU A 83 -5.62 -5.84 -9.77
C LEU A 83 -5.04 -7.23 -9.44
N THR A 84 -5.17 -8.18 -10.37
CA THR A 84 -4.58 -9.52 -10.26
C THR A 84 -3.07 -9.45 -10.10
N LYS A 85 -2.37 -8.60 -10.88
CA LYS A 85 -0.91 -8.46 -10.80
C LYS A 85 -0.44 -7.78 -9.51
N VAL A 86 -1.15 -6.77 -9.03
CA VAL A 86 -0.86 -6.15 -7.72
C VAL A 86 -1.00 -7.18 -6.61
N ALA A 87 -2.09 -7.95 -6.60
CA ALA A 87 -2.34 -8.97 -5.60
C ALA A 87 -1.26 -10.08 -5.64
N ALA A 88 -0.86 -10.51 -6.83
CA ALA A 88 0.25 -11.46 -7.02
C ALA A 88 1.59 -10.89 -6.54
N LEU A 89 1.86 -9.60 -6.75
CA LEU A 89 3.07 -8.94 -6.27
C LEU A 89 3.09 -8.88 -4.72
N ALA A 90 1.95 -8.58 -4.10
CA ALA A 90 1.81 -8.62 -2.64
C ALA A 90 2.00 -10.04 -2.09
N ARG A 91 1.50 -11.07 -2.77
CA ARG A 91 1.80 -12.47 -2.39
C ARG A 91 3.30 -12.77 -2.45
N GLN A 92 4.00 -12.33 -3.50
CA GLN A 92 5.45 -12.55 -3.59
C GLN A 92 6.20 -11.93 -2.40
N LEU A 93 5.85 -10.70 -2.00
CA LEU A 93 6.40 -10.08 -0.79
C LEU A 93 6.20 -10.96 0.45
N HIS A 94 4.96 -11.39 0.66
CA HIS A 94 4.59 -12.22 1.79
C HIS A 94 5.33 -13.56 1.80
N ASP A 95 5.39 -14.26 0.67
CA ASP A 95 6.07 -15.55 0.54
C ASP A 95 7.59 -15.42 0.77
N LEU A 96 8.20 -14.27 0.44
CA LEU A 96 9.62 -14.02 0.67
C LEU A 96 9.95 -13.68 2.14
N THR A 97 8.95 -13.32 2.94
CA THR A 97 9.10 -12.86 4.33
C THR A 97 8.48 -13.78 5.36
N GLU A 98 7.66 -14.74 4.92
CA GLU A 98 7.09 -15.79 5.75
C GLU A 98 8.15 -16.57 6.53
N GLY A 99 7.94 -16.73 7.83
CA GLY A 99 8.82 -17.48 8.72
C GLY A 99 10.21 -16.84 8.95
N THR A 100 10.43 -15.62 8.48
CA THR A 100 11.69 -14.89 8.71
C THR A 100 11.65 -14.15 10.03
N GLU A 101 12.81 -13.83 10.60
CA GLU A 101 12.89 -13.00 11.82
C GLU A 101 12.23 -11.63 11.66
N LEU A 102 12.12 -11.11 10.42
CA LEU A 102 11.48 -9.83 10.12
C LEU A 102 9.97 -9.84 10.35
N ALA A 103 9.33 -11.02 10.29
CA ALA A 103 7.90 -11.17 10.51
C ALA A 103 7.52 -11.16 12.01
N GLU A 104 8.50 -11.08 12.93
CA GLU A 104 8.37 -10.93 14.40
C GLU A 104 6.98 -11.29 14.99
N GLY A 105 6.75 -12.58 15.26
CA GLY A 105 5.50 -13.04 15.90
C GLY A 105 4.23 -12.94 15.04
N GLY A 106 4.28 -12.29 13.89
CA GLY A 106 3.28 -12.34 12.82
C GLY A 106 3.58 -13.41 11.78
N THR A 107 2.68 -13.54 10.81
CA THR A 107 2.79 -14.56 9.75
C THR A 107 3.78 -14.14 8.66
N VAL A 108 3.77 -12.85 8.29
CA VAL A 108 4.56 -12.26 7.19
C VAL A 108 4.95 -10.82 7.53
N VAL A 109 5.72 -10.18 6.64
CA VAL A 109 5.88 -8.72 6.66
C VAL A 109 4.89 -8.10 5.69
N CYS A 110 3.97 -7.30 6.22
CA CYS A 110 3.04 -6.49 5.43
C CYS A 110 3.69 -5.15 5.07
N HIS A 111 3.34 -4.61 3.91
CA HIS A 111 3.72 -3.27 3.50
C HIS A 111 2.90 -2.19 4.24
N ASN A 112 1.63 -2.48 4.58
CA ASN A 112 0.72 -1.59 5.33
C ASN A 112 0.37 -0.25 4.66
N ASP A 113 0.73 -0.05 3.39
CA ASP A 113 0.35 1.14 2.60
C ASP A 113 0.24 0.83 1.10
N LEU A 114 -0.27 -0.36 0.77
CA LEU A 114 -0.47 -0.77 -0.62
C LEU A 114 -1.60 0.03 -1.25
N SER A 115 -1.21 1.01 -2.07
CA SER A 115 -2.11 1.91 -2.77
C SER A 115 -1.56 2.26 -4.16
N PRO A 116 -2.41 2.78 -5.08
CA PRO A 116 -1.97 3.15 -6.42
C PRO A 116 -0.82 4.17 -6.44
N LYS A 117 -0.81 5.12 -5.49
CA LYS A 117 0.24 6.13 -5.32
C LYS A 117 1.60 5.53 -4.92
N ASN A 118 1.59 4.36 -4.27
CA ASN A 118 2.78 3.66 -3.77
C ASN A 118 3.16 2.46 -4.65
N THR A 119 2.61 2.39 -5.86
CA THR A 119 2.91 1.34 -6.84
C THR A 119 3.50 1.95 -8.09
N VAL A 120 4.66 1.44 -8.49
CA VAL A 120 5.31 1.80 -9.74
C VAL A 120 4.73 0.96 -10.87
N TYR A 121 4.27 1.64 -11.93
CA TYR A 121 3.76 1.03 -13.14
C TYR A 121 4.72 1.21 -14.30
N ARG A 122 4.85 0.17 -15.12
CA ARG A 122 5.60 0.20 -16.38
C ARG A 122 4.72 -0.37 -17.49
N ARG A 123 4.48 0.44 -18.53
CA ARG A 123 3.59 0.08 -19.66
C ARG A 123 2.19 -0.38 -19.19
N GLY A 124 1.65 0.27 -18.16
CA GLY A 124 0.33 -0.03 -17.60
C GLY A 124 0.29 -1.20 -16.63
N GLU A 125 1.42 -1.84 -16.33
CA GLU A 125 1.48 -2.98 -15.41
C GLU A 125 2.18 -2.62 -14.10
N PRO A 126 1.68 -3.07 -12.94
CA PRO A 126 2.35 -2.87 -11.67
C PRO A 126 3.63 -3.72 -11.61
N VAL A 127 4.76 -3.10 -11.23
CA VAL A 127 6.06 -3.79 -11.22
C VAL A 127 6.78 -3.76 -9.88
N ALA A 128 6.50 -2.78 -9.02
CA ALA A 128 7.16 -2.66 -7.72
C ALA A 128 6.37 -1.76 -6.76
N PHE A 129 6.58 -1.98 -5.46
CA PHE A 129 6.09 -1.12 -4.40
C PHE A 129 7.18 -0.16 -3.90
N VAL A 130 6.74 1.01 -3.47
CA VAL A 130 7.58 2.07 -2.87
C VAL A 130 6.91 2.54 -1.58
N ASP A 131 7.62 3.37 -0.81
CA ASP A 131 7.15 3.92 0.46
C ASP A 131 6.93 2.84 1.54
N TRP A 132 8.02 2.22 1.94
CA TRP A 132 8.04 1.09 2.88
C TRP A 132 7.97 1.52 4.35
N ASP A 133 7.67 2.78 4.65
CA ASP A 133 7.84 3.39 5.97
C ASP A 133 6.91 2.75 7.03
N LEU A 134 5.76 2.24 6.57
CA LEU A 134 4.78 1.53 7.40
C LEU A 134 4.97 0.01 7.42
N ALA A 135 5.95 -0.53 6.68
CA ALA A 135 6.15 -1.96 6.59
C ALA A 135 6.47 -2.56 7.97
N GLY A 136 5.89 -3.73 8.26
CA GLY A 136 6.05 -4.39 9.55
C GLY A 136 5.37 -5.76 9.62
N PRO A 137 5.60 -6.49 10.73
CA PRO A 137 4.92 -7.75 11.02
C PRO A 137 3.41 -7.65 10.89
N GLY A 138 2.78 -8.68 10.33
CA GLY A 138 1.32 -8.78 10.26
C GLY A 138 0.84 -10.03 9.56
N ASP A 139 -0.48 -10.12 9.40
CA ASP A 139 -1.13 -11.17 8.64
C ASP A 139 -1.41 -10.76 7.20
N ARG A 140 -1.37 -11.75 6.31
CA ARG A 140 -1.56 -11.61 4.86
C ARG A 140 -2.82 -10.80 4.50
N VAL A 141 -3.90 -10.97 5.27
CA VAL A 141 -5.18 -10.28 5.04
C VAL A 141 -5.08 -8.77 5.21
N HIS A 142 -4.15 -8.24 6.02
CA HIS A 142 -4.01 -6.80 6.20
C HIS A 142 -3.67 -6.09 4.88
N ASP A 143 -2.68 -6.58 4.15
CA ASP A 143 -2.29 -6.00 2.86
C ASP A 143 -3.34 -6.28 1.77
N VAL A 144 -3.96 -7.47 1.75
CA VAL A 144 -5.02 -7.80 0.78
C VAL A 144 -6.24 -6.88 0.97
N ALA A 145 -6.68 -6.68 2.21
CA ALA A 145 -7.78 -5.76 2.53
C ALA A 145 -7.42 -4.31 2.18
N HIS A 146 -6.17 -3.89 2.42
CA HIS A 146 -5.72 -2.56 2.05
C HIS A 146 -5.74 -2.35 0.53
N ILE A 147 -5.34 -3.35 -0.26
CA ILE A 147 -5.48 -3.34 -1.73
C ILE A 147 -6.95 -3.20 -2.13
N CYS A 148 -7.85 -4.02 -1.57
CA CYS A 148 -9.28 -3.95 -1.84
C CYS A 148 -9.85 -2.55 -1.58
N TRP A 149 -9.47 -1.92 -0.47
CA TRP A 149 -9.94 -0.59 -0.16
C TRP A 149 -9.37 0.48 -1.11
N GLN A 150 -8.04 0.52 -1.26
CA GLN A 150 -7.36 1.63 -1.93
C GLN A 150 -7.43 1.57 -3.46
N TYR A 151 -7.40 0.38 -4.07
CA TYR A 151 -7.42 0.25 -5.52
C TYR A 151 -8.85 0.35 -6.07
N LEU A 152 -9.82 -0.22 -5.35
CA LEU A 152 -11.22 -0.13 -5.75
C LEU A 152 -11.85 1.21 -5.36
N ASP A 153 -11.21 1.97 -4.46
CA ASP A 153 -11.78 3.20 -3.89
C ASP A 153 -13.19 2.90 -3.37
N LEU A 154 -13.22 1.90 -2.50
CA LEU A 154 -14.42 1.18 -2.08
C LEU A 154 -15.35 2.13 -1.33
N GLY A 155 -16.60 2.23 -1.79
CA GLY A 155 -17.58 3.19 -1.26
C GLY A 155 -17.45 4.62 -1.80
N HIS A 156 -16.58 4.87 -2.77
CA HIS A 156 -16.43 6.17 -3.45
C HIS A 156 -16.57 6.01 -4.97
N ALA A 157 -15.58 5.39 -5.62
CA ALA A 157 -15.67 5.11 -7.05
C ALA A 157 -16.39 3.78 -7.33
N THR A 158 -16.25 2.79 -6.45
CA THR A 158 -16.96 1.51 -6.56
C THR A 158 -18.05 1.45 -5.49
N VAL A 159 -19.28 1.83 -5.89
CA VAL A 159 -20.46 1.92 -5.01
C VAL A 159 -21.54 0.88 -5.33
N ASP A 160 -21.44 0.19 -6.47
CA ASP A 160 -22.27 -0.97 -6.75
C ASP A 160 -21.72 -2.19 -5.99
N VAL A 161 -22.49 -2.72 -5.05
CA VAL A 161 -22.07 -3.82 -4.15
C VAL A 161 -21.76 -5.11 -4.91
N THR A 162 -22.44 -5.37 -6.02
CA THR A 162 -22.22 -6.59 -6.82
C THR A 162 -20.86 -6.50 -7.53
N GLU A 163 -20.57 -5.36 -8.16
CA GLU A 163 -19.28 -5.10 -8.80
C GLU A 163 -18.15 -5.02 -7.78
N ALA A 164 -18.37 -4.38 -6.63
CA ALA A 164 -17.41 -4.34 -5.54
C ALA A 164 -17.02 -5.75 -5.09
N ALA A 165 -17.99 -6.61 -4.77
CA ALA A 165 -17.73 -7.99 -4.39
C ALA A 165 -17.00 -8.78 -5.49
N ARG A 166 -17.35 -8.53 -6.76
CA ARG A 166 -16.71 -9.15 -7.91
C ARG A 166 -15.22 -8.80 -7.98
N LEU A 167 -14.89 -7.52 -7.87
CA LEU A 167 -13.51 -7.01 -7.94
C LEU A 167 -12.68 -7.39 -6.70
N VAL A 168 -13.28 -7.42 -5.51
CA VAL A 168 -12.66 -8.00 -4.32
C VAL A 168 -12.32 -9.48 -4.56
N GLY A 169 -13.22 -10.23 -5.20
CA GLY A 169 -12.96 -11.60 -5.65
C GLY A 169 -11.74 -11.70 -6.56
N VAL A 170 -11.64 -10.83 -7.58
CA VAL A 170 -10.48 -10.78 -8.50
C VAL A 170 -9.16 -10.54 -7.76
N ILE A 171 -9.16 -9.66 -6.76
CA ILE A 171 -7.97 -9.40 -5.92
C ILE A 171 -7.64 -10.64 -5.09
N CYS A 172 -8.64 -11.25 -4.45
CA CYS A 172 -8.44 -12.46 -3.65
C CYS A 172 -7.92 -13.62 -4.51
N ASP A 173 -8.46 -13.82 -5.71
CA ASP A 173 -8.01 -14.84 -6.68
C ASP A 173 -6.58 -14.57 -7.15
N GLY A 174 -6.26 -13.31 -7.49
CA GLY A 174 -4.92 -12.91 -7.90
C GLY A 174 -3.88 -13.07 -6.80
N TYR A 175 -4.28 -12.89 -5.54
CA TYR A 175 -3.46 -13.26 -4.39
C TYR A 175 -3.41 -14.79 -4.22
N GLY A 176 -4.50 -15.50 -4.50
CA GLY A 176 -4.69 -16.90 -4.09
C GLY A 176 -5.13 -17.02 -2.63
N LEU A 177 -5.90 -16.04 -2.14
CA LEU A 177 -6.46 -16.03 -0.79
C LEU A 177 -7.68 -16.97 -0.73
N VAL A 178 -7.52 -18.07 -0.01
CA VAL A 178 -8.55 -19.11 0.14
C VAL A 178 -9.60 -18.70 1.16
N ASP A 179 -9.18 -18.29 2.36
CA ASP A 179 -10.09 -17.78 3.37
C ASP A 179 -10.28 -16.27 3.21
N ARG A 180 -11.49 -15.89 2.80
CA ARG A 180 -11.90 -14.50 2.57
C ARG A 180 -12.75 -13.94 3.71
N GLY A 181 -12.95 -14.72 4.77
CA GLY A 181 -13.88 -14.43 5.84
C GLY A 181 -13.62 -13.10 6.54
N GLU A 182 -12.34 -12.73 6.68
CA GLU A 182 -11.90 -11.53 7.39
C GLU A 182 -11.75 -10.29 6.50
N VAL A 183 -11.71 -10.44 5.17
CA VAL A 183 -11.34 -9.34 4.26
C VAL A 183 -12.15 -8.06 4.48
N VAL A 184 -13.48 -8.17 4.58
CA VAL A 184 -14.37 -7.01 4.76
C VAL A 184 -14.19 -6.39 6.15
N GLY A 185 -14.08 -7.23 7.19
CA GLY A 185 -13.80 -6.77 8.56
C GLY A 185 -12.46 -6.04 8.66
N THR A 186 -11.43 -6.55 7.97
CA THR A 186 -10.10 -5.92 7.92
C THR A 186 -10.11 -4.60 7.13
N VAL A 187 -10.96 -4.46 6.10
CA VAL A 187 -11.17 -3.17 5.41
C VAL A 187 -11.73 -2.13 6.38
N LEU A 188 -12.78 -2.49 7.14
CA LEU A 188 -13.37 -1.60 8.14
C LEU A 188 -12.34 -1.19 9.21
N TRP A 189 -11.58 -2.18 9.71
CA TRP A 189 -10.49 -1.91 10.66
C TRP A 189 -9.45 -0.93 10.12
N TRP A 190 -9.07 -1.05 8.84
CA TRP A 190 -8.15 -0.11 8.20
C TRP A 190 -8.73 1.31 8.09
N GLN A 191 -10.01 1.42 7.74
CA GLN A 191 -10.70 2.70 7.64
C GLN A 191 -10.80 3.40 9.00
N ASP A 192 -11.15 2.66 10.06
CA ASP A 192 -11.15 3.17 11.43
C ASP A 192 -9.75 3.59 11.87
N ARG A 193 -8.74 2.73 11.66
CA ARG A 193 -7.34 3.03 11.97
C ARG A 193 -6.84 4.29 11.26
N CYS A 194 -7.19 4.46 9.98
CA CYS A 194 -6.81 5.64 9.19
C CYS A 194 -7.43 6.91 9.77
N ARG A 195 -8.73 6.89 10.11
CA ARG A 195 -9.41 8.03 10.74
C ARG A 195 -8.78 8.39 12.08
N SER A 196 -8.61 7.41 12.97
CA SER A 196 -7.98 7.63 14.27
C SER A 196 -6.55 8.15 14.14
N GLY A 197 -5.78 7.65 13.15
CA GLY A 197 -4.43 8.12 12.87
C GLY A 197 -4.37 9.58 12.43
N ILE A 198 -5.25 9.98 11.51
CA ILE A 198 -5.36 11.38 11.05
C ILE A 198 -5.80 12.29 12.21
N GLU A 199 -6.82 11.91 12.97
CA GLU A 199 -7.32 12.67 14.12
C GLU A 199 -6.23 12.86 15.19
N ALA A 200 -5.59 11.78 15.62
CA ALA A 200 -4.55 11.82 16.65
C ALA A 200 -3.32 12.60 16.19
N GLY A 201 -2.85 12.39 14.95
CA GLY A 201 -1.71 13.12 14.41
C GLY A 201 -1.99 14.61 14.26
N ALA A 202 -3.20 14.98 13.80
CA ALA A 202 -3.58 16.39 13.71
C ALA A 202 -3.69 17.05 15.09
N ALA A 203 -4.21 16.34 16.10
CA ALA A 203 -4.25 16.81 17.49
C ALA A 203 -2.83 16.96 18.10
N ALA A 204 -1.89 16.11 17.69
CA ALA A 204 -0.48 16.18 18.08
C ALA A 204 0.33 17.26 17.32
N GLY A 205 -0.28 17.97 16.36
CA GLY A 205 0.36 19.03 15.61
C GLY A 205 1.16 18.59 14.39
N ASP A 206 0.99 17.34 13.92
CA ASP A 206 1.64 16.87 12.69
C ASP A 206 1.11 17.66 11.47
N PRO A 207 1.95 18.43 10.76
CA PRO A 207 1.51 19.25 9.63
C PRO A 207 0.89 18.44 8.48
N ALA A 208 1.33 17.19 8.25
CA ALA A 208 0.78 16.35 7.20
C ALA A 208 -0.61 15.84 7.56
N MET A 209 -0.82 15.43 8.81
CA MET A 209 -2.13 14.97 9.29
C MET A 209 -3.13 16.13 9.38
N ILE A 210 -2.68 17.32 9.78
CA ILE A 210 -3.48 18.56 9.71
C ILE A 210 -3.93 18.82 8.27
N ARG A 211 -3.01 18.75 7.29
CA ARG A 211 -3.37 18.92 5.88
C ARG A 211 -4.40 17.88 5.43
N LEU A 212 -4.22 16.61 5.75
CA LEU A 212 -5.19 15.57 5.37
C LEU A 212 -6.58 15.85 5.94
N ARG A 213 -6.66 16.20 7.24
CA ARG A 213 -7.92 16.58 7.89
C ARG A 213 -8.57 17.77 7.18
N ASP A 214 -7.82 18.84 6.95
CA ASP A 214 -8.34 20.10 6.40
C ASP A 214 -8.77 19.96 4.93
N HIS A 215 -8.21 18.98 4.20
CA HIS A 215 -8.64 18.60 2.85
C HIS A 215 -9.79 17.58 2.84
N GLY A 216 -10.40 17.29 3.99
CA GLY A 216 -11.61 16.47 4.08
C GLY A 216 -11.37 14.95 4.10
N ALA A 217 -10.13 14.49 4.34
CA ALA A 217 -9.82 13.05 4.34
C ALA A 217 -10.65 12.27 5.38
N LEU A 218 -10.92 12.85 6.56
CA LEU A 218 -11.75 12.20 7.58
C LEU A 218 -13.19 11.96 7.10
N ALA A 219 -13.77 12.93 6.39
CA ALA A 219 -15.11 12.80 5.85
C ALA A 219 -15.14 11.75 4.73
N ALA A 220 -14.16 11.77 3.83
CA ALA A 220 -14.03 10.76 2.77
C ALA A 220 -13.89 9.35 3.34
N VAL A 221 -12.97 9.12 4.28
CA VAL A 221 -12.83 7.79 4.91
C VAL A 221 -14.10 7.40 5.68
N GLY A 222 -14.79 8.35 6.32
CA GLY A 222 -16.07 8.12 6.98
C GLY A 222 -17.17 7.65 6.02
N THR A 223 -17.33 8.32 4.88
CA THR A 223 -18.28 7.90 3.84
C THR A 223 -17.95 6.52 3.28
N ALA A 224 -16.67 6.21 3.05
CA ALA A 224 -16.23 4.89 2.58
C ALA A 224 -16.55 3.81 3.61
N HIS A 225 -16.29 4.12 4.89
CA HIS A 225 -16.56 3.23 6.01
C HIS A 225 -18.05 2.94 6.14
N ASP A 226 -18.90 3.96 6.12
CA ASP A 226 -20.34 3.77 6.27
C ASP A 226 -20.92 2.95 5.12
N TRP A 227 -20.45 3.16 3.89
CA TRP A 227 -20.84 2.32 2.76
C TRP A 227 -20.42 0.86 2.95
N VAL A 228 -19.17 0.58 3.36
CA VAL A 228 -18.71 -0.80 3.58
C VAL A 228 -19.51 -1.46 4.70
N ARG A 229 -19.81 -0.72 5.77
CA ARG A 229 -20.58 -1.23 6.91
C ARG A 229 -22.04 -1.50 6.56
N GLU A 230 -22.68 -0.64 5.77
CA GLU A 230 -24.04 -0.86 5.24
C GLU A 230 -24.12 -2.14 4.41
N HIS A 231 -23.10 -2.40 3.58
CA HIS A 231 -23.07 -3.53 2.65
C HIS A 231 -22.29 -4.76 3.16
N GLN A 232 -21.86 -4.75 4.42
CA GLN A 232 -20.90 -5.73 4.96
C GLN A 232 -21.36 -7.18 4.75
N LEU A 233 -22.59 -7.49 5.16
CA LEU A 233 -23.14 -8.85 5.06
C LEU A 233 -23.22 -9.33 3.60
N GLU A 234 -23.61 -8.46 2.68
CA GLU A 234 -23.72 -8.81 1.27
C GLU A 234 -22.34 -9.02 0.62
N LEU A 235 -21.37 -8.15 0.92
CA LEU A 235 -19.98 -8.31 0.49
C LEU A 235 -19.42 -9.64 0.99
N GLU A 236 -19.53 -9.92 2.29
CA GLU A 236 -19.02 -11.15 2.90
C GLU A 236 -19.64 -12.42 2.29
N GLN A 237 -20.95 -12.41 2.03
CA GLN A 237 -21.63 -13.54 1.40
C GLN A 237 -21.13 -13.77 -0.02
N ARG A 238 -21.04 -12.70 -0.83
CA ARG A 238 -20.68 -12.80 -2.25
C ARG A 238 -19.23 -13.22 -2.47
N ILE A 239 -18.29 -12.74 -1.65
CA ILE A 239 -16.87 -13.09 -1.82
C ILE A 239 -16.55 -14.52 -1.40
N ARG A 240 -17.35 -15.11 -0.49
CA ARG A 240 -17.20 -16.52 -0.03
C ARG A 240 -17.78 -17.55 -1.00
N GLN A 241 -18.71 -17.15 -1.87
CA GLN A 241 -19.39 -18.03 -2.83
C GLN A 241 -18.61 -18.24 -4.14
N ARG A 242 -17.40 -17.70 -4.24
CA ARG A 242 -16.49 -17.78 -5.39
C ARG A 242 -15.23 -18.52 -5.02
#